data_AF-A0A6P7S9T5-F1
#
_entry.id   AF-A0A6P7S9T5-F1
#
_cell.length_a   1.000
_cell.length_b   1.000
_cell.length_c   1.000
_cell.angle_alpha   90.00
_cell.angle_beta   90.00
_cell.angle_gamma   90.00
#
_symmetry.space_group_name_H-M   'P 1'
#
loop_
_entity.id
_entity.type
_entity.pdbx_description
1 polymer ?
#
loop_
_entity_poly.entity_id
_entity_poly.type
_entity_poly.pdbx_seq_one_letter_code
_entity_poly.pdbx_strand_id
1 'polypeptide(L)'
;MLGIRTAPKENLNTSSAEMMYGAPLTVPDFLPNTNSDLDVKRYLAQLRDSVGQLRLIPMSTHGTPKSSVPNDLRTANFVFVRRDTRRKPLQSRYDGPYQVEHPGDKTFQLLIGGRQATVSIDRLKPAHLVINIRIKVAQPPNRSRPRQITPALDKEQSPKNR
;
A
#
# COMPACT_ATOMS: atom_id res chain seq x y z
N MET A 1 -17.77 25.23 6.10
CA MET A 1 -16.99 23.97 6.19
C MET A 1 -16.30 23.74 7.55
N LEU A 2 -16.49 24.61 8.57
CA LEU A 2 -15.83 24.44 9.88
C LEU A 2 -16.61 23.52 10.84
N GLY A 3 -17.94 23.44 10.70
CA GLY A 3 -18.82 22.66 11.59
C GLY A 3 -18.49 21.16 11.69
N ILE A 4 -18.09 20.51 10.60
CA ILE A 4 -17.68 19.09 10.64
C ILE A 4 -16.37 18.85 11.41
N ARG A 5 -15.52 19.88 11.52
CA ARG A 5 -14.22 19.78 12.20
C ARG A 5 -14.31 20.14 13.66
N THR A 6 -15.36 20.85 14.07
CA THR A 6 -15.63 21.29 15.46
C THR A 6 -16.73 20.47 16.12
N ALA A 7 -17.46 19.64 15.37
CA ALA A 7 -18.42 18.69 15.94
C ALA A 7 -17.69 17.69 16.87
N PRO A 8 -18.12 17.53 18.13
CA PRO A 8 -17.55 16.55 19.04
C PRO A 8 -17.88 15.13 18.54
N LYS A 9 -16.89 14.24 18.55
CA LYS A 9 -17.12 12.82 18.27
C LYS A 9 -17.61 12.15 19.56
N GLU A 10 -18.82 11.59 19.54
CA GLU A 10 -19.51 11.03 20.72
C GLU A 10 -18.65 10.04 21.54
N ASN A 11 -17.80 9.25 20.87
CA ASN A 11 -16.94 8.26 21.54
C ASN A 11 -15.72 8.86 22.25
N LEU A 12 -15.33 10.09 21.90
CA LEU A 12 -14.12 10.73 22.39
C LEU A 12 -14.42 12.03 23.16
N ASN A 13 -15.68 12.48 23.17
CA ASN A 13 -16.12 13.79 23.68
C ASN A 13 -15.24 14.97 23.23
N THR A 14 -14.56 14.81 22.09
CA THR A 14 -13.55 15.74 21.56
C THR A 14 -13.68 15.83 20.05
N SER A 15 -13.30 16.98 19.50
CA SER A 15 -13.42 17.23 18.07
C SER A 15 -12.11 17.03 17.31
N SER A 16 -12.18 16.86 15.98
CA SER A 16 -10.99 16.70 15.13
C SER A 16 -10.10 17.95 15.12
N ALA A 17 -10.72 19.13 15.19
CA ALA A 17 -10.03 20.39 15.41
C ALA A 17 -9.27 20.41 16.74
N GLU A 18 -9.93 20.02 17.81
CA GLU A 18 -9.39 20.05 19.16
C GLU A 18 -8.23 19.07 19.35
N MET A 19 -8.34 17.87 18.76
CA MET A 19 -7.25 16.89 18.78
C MET A 19 -6.02 17.36 17.98
N MET A 20 -6.21 18.18 16.94
CA MET A 20 -5.11 18.67 16.10
C MET A 20 -4.46 19.94 16.66
N TYR A 21 -5.26 20.86 17.22
CA TYR A 21 -4.79 22.16 17.70
C TYR A 21 -4.64 22.22 19.23
N GLY A 22 -5.07 21.19 19.96
CA GLY A 22 -5.03 21.13 21.42
C GLY A 22 -6.08 22.01 22.12
N ALA A 23 -6.94 22.70 21.36
CA ALA A 23 -7.98 23.57 21.87
C ALA A 23 -9.21 23.57 20.94
N PRO A 24 -10.43 23.75 21.46
CA PRO A 24 -11.62 23.87 20.63
C PRO A 24 -11.52 25.11 19.73
N LEU A 25 -11.78 24.90 18.43
CA LEU A 25 -11.76 25.98 17.44
C LEU A 25 -12.93 26.94 17.70
N THR A 26 -12.63 28.20 17.98
CA THR A 26 -13.61 29.25 18.27
C THR A 26 -14.35 29.61 16.98
N VAL A 27 -15.56 29.05 16.82
CA VAL A 27 -16.50 29.46 15.75
C VAL A 27 -17.34 30.60 16.32
N PRO A 28 -17.71 31.63 15.54
CA PRO A 28 -18.36 32.85 16.05
C PRO A 28 -19.57 32.68 16.99
N ASP A 29 -20.25 31.53 16.97
CA ASP A 29 -21.40 31.22 17.86
C ASP A 29 -21.03 30.53 19.19
N PHE A 30 -19.76 30.19 19.44
CA PHE A 30 -19.32 29.47 20.64
C PHE A 30 -18.21 30.24 21.36
N LEU A 31 -18.58 31.13 22.28
CA LEU A 31 -17.63 31.91 23.09
C LEU A 31 -17.62 31.43 24.55
N PRO A 32 -16.55 30.76 25.04
CA PRO A 32 -16.21 30.77 26.44
C PRO A 32 -15.33 32.01 26.74
N ASN A 33 -15.76 32.80 27.72
CA ASN A 33 -15.05 34.00 28.17
C ASN A 33 -13.90 33.59 29.10
N THR A 34 -12.64 33.77 28.69
CA THR A 34 -11.48 33.65 29.59
C THR A 34 -10.43 34.70 29.27
N ASN A 35 -10.44 35.78 30.05
CA ASN A 35 -9.30 36.68 30.18
C ASN A 35 -8.35 36.11 31.24
N SER A 36 -7.12 35.73 30.86
CA SER A 36 -5.98 35.79 31.78
C SER A 36 -4.63 35.64 31.07
N ASP A 37 -3.79 36.64 31.30
CA ASP A 37 -2.43 36.82 30.79
C ASP A 37 -1.39 36.31 31.82
N LEU A 38 -1.42 35.02 32.15
CA LEU A 38 -0.46 34.46 33.11
C LEU A 38 0.21 33.16 32.64
N ASP A 39 1.51 33.33 32.41
CA ASP A 39 2.57 32.32 32.44
C ASP A 39 2.44 31.14 31.46
N VAL A 40 2.53 31.48 30.18
CA VAL A 40 2.54 30.56 29.01
C VAL A 40 3.47 29.35 29.21
N LYS A 41 4.61 29.52 29.88
CA LYS A 41 5.57 28.41 30.09
C LYS A 41 5.05 27.36 31.07
N ARG A 42 4.42 27.79 32.16
CA ARG A 42 3.76 26.87 33.12
C ARG A 42 2.56 26.21 32.49
N TYR A 43 1.78 26.96 31.72
CA TYR A 43 0.64 26.42 30.98
C TYR A 43 1.07 25.35 29.97
N LEU A 44 2.14 25.59 29.19
CA LEU A 44 2.66 24.61 28.25
C LEU A 44 3.21 23.35 28.93
N ALA A 45 3.83 23.48 30.11
CA ALA A 45 4.30 22.32 30.88
C ALA A 45 3.12 21.47 31.37
N GLN A 46 2.09 22.12 31.93
CA GLN A 46 0.85 21.46 32.34
C GLN A 46 0.14 20.80 31.16
N LEU A 47 0.08 21.46 30.01
CA LEU A 47 -0.52 20.92 28.79
C LEU A 47 0.22 19.67 28.31
N ARG A 48 1.56 19.70 28.29
CA ARG A 48 2.38 18.54 27.89
C ARG A 48 2.20 17.36 28.83
N ASP A 49 2.12 17.60 30.13
CA ASP A 49 1.83 16.56 31.11
C ASP A 49 0.40 16.02 30.91
N SER A 50 -0.61 16.87 30.75
CA SER A 50 -1.99 16.44 30.48
C SER A 50 -2.09 15.63 29.19
N VAL A 51 -1.49 16.08 28.09
CA VAL A 51 -1.46 15.37 26.80
C VAL A 51 -0.67 14.05 26.92
N GLY A 52 0.43 14.03 27.68
CA GLY A 52 1.19 12.81 27.96
C GLY A 52 0.38 11.76 28.73
N GLN A 53 -0.60 12.19 29.52
CA GLN A 53 -1.55 11.30 30.23
C GLN A 53 -2.76 10.89 29.38
N LEU A 54 -2.99 11.51 28.21
CA LEU A 54 -4.02 11.08 27.26
C LEU A 54 -3.59 9.76 26.61
N ARG A 55 -3.90 8.65 27.28
CA ARG A 55 -3.90 7.34 26.63
C ARG A 55 -4.97 7.37 25.55
N LEU A 56 -4.61 6.93 24.35
CA LEU A 56 -5.56 6.75 23.25
C LEU A 56 -6.76 5.94 23.77
N ILE A 57 -7.94 6.55 23.76
CA ILE A 57 -9.17 5.85 24.12
C ILE A 57 -9.32 4.71 23.10
N PRO A 58 -9.48 3.45 23.55
CA PRO A 58 -9.70 2.33 22.64
C PRO A 58 -10.95 2.63 21.82
N MET A 59 -10.74 2.95 20.55
CA MET A 59 -11.83 3.23 19.63
C MET A 59 -12.65 1.96 19.42
N SER A 60 -13.97 2.09 19.41
CA SER A 60 -14.87 1.01 18.97
C SER A 60 -14.46 0.56 17.56
N THR A 61 -13.78 -0.58 17.48
CA THR A 61 -13.52 -1.26 16.21
C THR A 61 -14.80 -2.00 15.82
N HIS A 62 -15.61 -1.36 14.99
CA HIS A 62 -16.81 -1.99 14.42
C HIS A 62 -16.39 -3.04 13.38
N GLY A 63 -16.03 -4.23 13.89
CA GLY A 63 -15.73 -5.41 13.08
C GLY A 63 -14.29 -5.89 13.25
N THR A 64 -14.15 -7.19 13.48
CA THR A 64 -12.89 -7.89 13.19
C THR A 64 -12.77 -7.96 11.66
N PRO A 65 -11.62 -7.59 11.06
CA PRO A 65 -11.43 -7.77 9.63
C PRO A 65 -11.34 -9.26 9.34
N LYS A 66 -12.47 -9.89 9.00
CA LYS A 66 -12.52 -11.27 8.53
C LYS A 66 -12.00 -11.31 7.11
N SER A 67 -10.72 -11.60 6.94
CA SER A 67 -10.16 -11.95 5.64
C SER A 67 -10.59 -13.37 5.29
N SER A 68 -11.47 -13.51 4.29
CA SER A 68 -11.86 -14.81 3.75
C SER A 68 -11.06 -15.09 2.48
N VAL A 69 -10.26 -16.15 2.51
CA VAL A 69 -9.52 -16.63 1.34
C VAL A 69 -10.33 -17.75 0.70
N PRO A 70 -10.65 -17.68 -0.61
CA PRO A 70 -11.25 -18.80 -1.32
C PRO A 70 -10.40 -20.07 -1.16
N ASN A 71 -11.05 -21.21 -0.86
CA ASN A 71 -10.35 -22.49 -0.64
C ASN A 71 -9.46 -22.86 -1.83
N ASP A 72 -9.93 -22.60 -3.05
CA ASP A 72 -9.19 -22.86 -4.29
C ASP A 72 -7.86 -22.12 -4.36
N LEU A 73 -7.74 -20.92 -3.76
CA LEU A 73 -6.49 -20.17 -3.72
C LEU A 73 -5.55 -20.68 -2.64
N ARG A 74 -6.06 -21.26 -1.54
CA ARG A 74 -5.22 -21.81 -0.47
C ARG A 74 -4.47 -23.06 -0.92
N THR A 75 -5.06 -23.84 -1.83
CA THR A 75 -4.48 -25.09 -2.35
C THR A 75 -3.83 -24.94 -3.73
N ALA A 76 -3.95 -23.77 -4.38
CA ALA A 76 -3.38 -23.53 -5.70
C ALA A 76 -1.84 -23.40 -5.65
N ASN A 77 -1.15 -24.27 -6.39
CA ASN A 77 0.30 -24.17 -6.61
C ASN A 77 0.67 -23.04 -7.57
N PHE A 78 -0.23 -22.73 -8.51
CA PHE A 78 -0.04 -21.70 -9.52
C PHE A 78 -1.23 -20.75 -9.57
N VAL A 79 -0.95 -19.46 -9.74
CA VAL A 79 -1.97 -18.41 -9.81
C VAL A 79 -1.69 -17.42 -10.94
N PHE A 80 -2.76 -16.88 -11.50
CA PHE A 80 -2.76 -15.79 -12.45
C PHE A 80 -2.86 -14.44 -11.73
N VAL A 81 -2.03 -13.47 -12.11
CA VAL A 81 -2.01 -12.13 -11.49
C VAL A 81 -2.63 -11.09 -12.43
N ARG A 82 -3.59 -10.31 -11.92
CA ARG A 82 -4.27 -9.26 -12.68
C ARG A 82 -3.36 -8.05 -12.93
N ARG A 83 -3.32 -7.57 -14.18
CA ARG A 83 -2.72 -6.28 -14.55
C ARG A 83 -3.74 -5.15 -14.34
N ASP A 84 -3.48 -4.25 -13.39
CA ASP A 84 -4.35 -3.09 -13.11
C ASP A 84 -3.90 -1.80 -13.84
N THR A 85 -2.80 -1.84 -14.60
CA THR A 85 -2.33 -0.70 -15.40
C THR A 85 -3.11 -0.53 -16.71
N ARG A 86 -3.05 0.65 -17.34
CA ARG A 86 -3.61 0.86 -18.70
C ARG A 86 -3.06 -0.19 -19.67
N ARG A 87 -3.95 -0.77 -20.46
CA ARG A 87 -3.69 -1.97 -21.29
C ARG A 87 -3.73 -1.57 -22.76
N LYS A 88 -2.85 -2.17 -23.56
CA LYS A 88 -2.94 -2.06 -25.02
C LYS A 88 -4.14 -2.86 -25.51
N PRO A 89 -4.72 -2.52 -26.68
CA PRO A 89 -5.72 -3.36 -27.33
C PRO A 89 -5.22 -4.80 -27.43
N LEU A 90 -6.11 -5.77 -27.20
CA LEU A 90 -5.85 -7.22 -27.30
C LEU A 90 -4.80 -7.80 -26.34
N GLN A 91 -4.33 -7.04 -25.34
CA GLN A 91 -3.46 -7.60 -24.29
C GLN A 91 -4.26 -8.55 -23.37
N SER A 92 -3.61 -9.54 -22.73
CA SER A 92 -4.24 -10.40 -21.69
C SER A 92 -4.42 -9.66 -20.36
N ARG A 93 -5.51 -9.93 -19.63
CA ARG A 93 -5.87 -9.22 -18.37
C ARG A 93 -5.10 -9.76 -17.18
N TYR A 94 -4.68 -10.99 -17.31
CA TYR A 94 -3.89 -11.68 -16.33
C TYR A 94 -2.56 -12.11 -16.95
N ASP A 95 -1.53 -12.05 -16.12
CA ASP A 95 -0.22 -12.56 -16.44
C ASP A 95 0.00 -13.88 -15.76
N GLY A 96 0.56 -14.80 -16.55
CA GLY A 96 1.27 -16.01 -16.14
C GLY A 96 0.53 -16.97 -15.23
N PRO A 97 0.82 -18.27 -15.29
CA PRO A 97 0.83 -19.03 -14.06
C PRO A 97 2.13 -18.70 -13.31
N TYR A 98 2.01 -18.04 -12.17
CA TYR A 98 3.10 -17.80 -11.21
C TYR A 98 3.01 -18.81 -10.07
N GLN A 99 4.15 -19.31 -9.63
CA GLN A 99 4.20 -20.25 -8.51
C GLN A 99 3.91 -19.51 -7.20
N VAL A 100 3.06 -20.11 -6.36
CA VAL A 100 2.81 -19.66 -5.00
C VAL A 100 3.87 -20.28 -4.09
N GLU A 101 4.62 -19.45 -3.36
CA GLU A 101 5.59 -19.93 -2.36
C GLU A 101 4.94 -19.99 -0.97
N HIS A 102 4.27 -18.91 -0.57
CA HIS A 102 3.60 -18.82 0.72
C HIS A 102 2.19 -18.22 0.57
N PRO A 103 1.13 -19.00 0.85
CA PRO A 103 -0.22 -18.47 0.94
C PRO A 103 -0.41 -17.69 2.25
N GLY A 104 -1.24 -16.65 2.22
CA GLY A 104 -1.58 -15.85 3.40
C GLY A 104 -3.02 -15.36 3.37
N ASP A 105 -3.45 -14.68 4.44
CA ASP A 105 -4.87 -14.37 4.64
C ASP A 105 -5.41 -13.23 3.75
N LYS A 106 -4.56 -12.26 3.41
CA LYS A 106 -4.89 -11.16 2.49
C LYS A 106 -3.92 -11.02 1.32
N THR A 107 -2.71 -11.55 1.51
CA THR A 107 -1.60 -11.41 0.57
C THR A 107 -0.88 -12.74 0.41
N PHE A 108 -0.47 -13.04 -0.81
CA PHE A 108 0.27 -14.22 -1.20
C PHE A 108 1.67 -13.83 -1.66
N GLN A 109 2.67 -14.66 -1.36
CA GLN A 109 4.02 -14.52 -1.90
C GLN A 109 4.17 -15.40 -3.13
N LEU A 110 4.49 -14.79 -4.27
CA LEU A 110 4.61 -15.43 -5.56
C LEU A 110 6.04 -15.35 -6.08
N LEU A 111 6.47 -16.37 -6.81
CA LEU A 111 7.73 -16.35 -7.56
C LEU A 111 7.49 -15.81 -8.97
N ILE A 112 7.90 -14.56 -9.21
CA ILE A 112 7.73 -13.85 -10.48
C ILE A 112 9.11 -13.54 -11.06
N GLY A 113 9.52 -14.25 -12.11
CA GLY A 113 10.82 -14.02 -12.76
C GLY A 113 12.02 -14.27 -11.84
N GLY A 114 11.92 -15.24 -10.95
CA GLY A 114 12.97 -15.56 -9.97
C GLY A 114 13.03 -14.62 -8.76
N ARG A 115 12.08 -13.71 -8.61
CA ARG A 115 11.96 -12.83 -7.43
C ARG A 115 10.66 -13.08 -6.70
N GLN A 116 10.71 -13.04 -5.37
CA GLN A 116 9.51 -13.09 -4.54
C GLN A 116 8.77 -11.76 -4.62
N ALA A 117 7.46 -11.83 -4.83
CA ALA A 117 6.58 -10.67 -4.91
C ALA A 117 5.31 -10.92 -4.09
N THR A 118 4.96 -9.94 -3.25
CA THR A 118 3.74 -9.98 -2.44
C THR A 118 2.56 -9.38 -3.21
N VAL A 119 1.48 -10.14 -3.38
CA VAL A 119 0.29 -9.74 -4.14
C VAL A 119 -0.97 -9.97 -3.31
N SER A 120 -1.92 -9.05 -3.35
CA SER A 120 -3.21 -9.19 -2.66
C SER A 120 -4.14 -10.20 -3.35
N ILE A 121 -4.99 -10.86 -2.57
CA ILE A 121 -5.96 -11.85 -3.06
C ILE A 121 -6.86 -11.31 -4.17
N ASP A 122 -7.27 -10.04 -4.07
CA ASP A 122 -8.16 -9.39 -5.04
C ASP A 122 -7.63 -9.36 -6.48
N ARG A 123 -6.32 -9.60 -6.63
CA ARG A 123 -5.60 -9.60 -7.91
C ARG A 123 -5.28 -11.01 -8.40
N LEU A 124 -5.62 -12.05 -7.64
CA LEU A 124 -5.27 -13.43 -7.93
C LEU A 124 -6.45 -14.20 -8.50
N LYS A 125 -6.13 -15.15 -9.37
CA LYS A 125 -7.06 -16.17 -9.85
C LYS A 125 -6.33 -17.52 -9.84
N PRO A 126 -6.90 -18.61 -9.31
CA PRO A 126 -6.24 -19.92 -9.34
C PRO A 126 -6.02 -20.39 -10.78
N ALA A 127 -4.87 -21.01 -11.02
CA ALA A 127 -4.55 -21.62 -12.30
C ALA A 127 -4.82 -23.13 -12.22
N HIS A 128 -5.91 -23.59 -12.81
CA HIS A 128 -6.20 -25.01 -12.95
C HIS A 128 -5.42 -25.56 -14.14
N LEU A 129 -4.27 -26.18 -13.88
CA LEU A 129 -3.37 -26.71 -14.91
C LEU A 129 -3.51 -28.24 -14.97
N VAL A 130 -3.65 -28.78 -16.19
CA VAL A 130 -3.65 -30.23 -16.42
C VAL A 130 -2.20 -30.72 -16.36
N ILE A 131 -1.97 -31.74 -15.53
CA ILE A 131 -0.66 -32.23 -15.02
C ILE A 131 0.34 -32.62 -16.13
N ASN A 132 -0.07 -32.75 -17.40
CA ASN A 132 0.75 -33.26 -18.50
C ASN A 132 1.40 -32.20 -19.42
N ILE A 133 1.29 -30.90 -19.10
CA ILE A 133 1.92 -29.84 -19.90
C ILE A 133 3.10 -29.28 -19.11
N ARG A 134 4.33 -29.36 -19.65
CA ARG A 134 5.51 -28.66 -19.09
C ARG A 134 5.25 -27.15 -19.13
N ILE A 135 5.00 -26.55 -17.98
CA ILE A 135 4.67 -25.13 -17.86
C ILE A 135 5.93 -24.30 -18.04
N LYS A 136 5.92 -23.36 -19.00
CA LYS A 136 6.86 -22.25 -19.00
C LYS A 136 6.33 -21.20 -18.03
N VAL A 137 6.91 -21.12 -16.82
CA VAL A 137 6.62 -20.05 -15.87
C VAL A 137 6.83 -18.72 -16.58
N ALA A 138 5.82 -17.86 -16.58
CA ALA A 138 5.92 -16.58 -17.28
C ALA A 138 6.99 -15.72 -16.61
N GLN A 139 7.96 -15.24 -17.38
CA GLN A 139 8.89 -14.24 -16.87
C GLN A 139 8.29 -12.85 -17.10
N PRO A 140 8.34 -11.94 -16.10
CA PRO A 140 7.93 -10.56 -16.30
C PRO A 140 8.79 -9.95 -17.42
N PRO A 141 8.25 -9.01 -18.20
CA PRO A 141 9.03 -8.32 -19.22
C PRO A 141 10.29 -7.71 -18.58
N ASN A 142 11.44 -7.90 -19.22
CA ASN A 142 12.71 -7.36 -18.77
C ASN A 142 12.58 -5.84 -18.56
N ARG A 143 12.57 -5.40 -17.29
CA ARG A 143 12.62 -3.98 -16.90
C ARG A 143 14.05 -3.46 -16.94
N SER A 144 14.79 -3.77 -18.00
CA SER A 144 16.06 -3.13 -18.28
C SER A 144 15.82 -1.85 -19.08
N ARG A 145 16.49 -0.76 -18.69
CA ARG A 145 16.74 0.36 -19.60
C ARG A 145 17.51 -0.23 -20.80
N PRO A 146 17.13 0.04 -22.05
CA PRO A 146 17.88 -0.46 -23.19
C PRO A 146 19.34 -0.01 -23.03
N ARG A 147 20.25 -0.98 -22.98
CA ARG A 147 21.69 -0.71 -22.97
C ARG A 147 21.98 -0.11 -24.35
N GLN A 148 22.41 1.15 -24.40
CA GLN A 148 22.92 1.71 -25.65
C GLN A 148 24.12 0.87 -26.04
N ILE A 149 23.96 0.07 -27.09
CA ILE A 149 25.08 -0.57 -27.78
C ILE A 149 25.71 0.58 -28.56
N THR A 150 26.77 1.17 -28.03
CA THR A 150 27.64 2.05 -28.83
C THR A 150 28.32 1.14 -29.85
N PRO A 151 28.12 1.33 -31.17
CA PRO A 151 28.89 0.58 -32.14
C PRO A 151 30.35 1.02 -32.01
N ALA A 152 31.22 0.08 -31.63
CA ALA A 152 32.65 0.30 -31.70
C ALA A 152 33.00 0.48 -33.18
N LEU A 153 33.62 1.61 -33.46
CA LEU A 153 34.14 2.01 -34.77
C LEU A 153 35.09 0.92 -35.29
N ASP A 154 34.71 0.26 -36.38
CA ASP A 154 35.61 -0.57 -37.16
C ASP A 154 36.79 0.30 -37.62
N LYS A 155 37.97 0.07 -37.03
CA LYS A 155 39.22 0.49 -37.64
C LYS A 155 39.61 -0.55 -38.67
N GLU A 156 39.21 -0.24 -39.89
CA GLU A 156 39.87 -0.55 -41.14
C GLU A 156 41.39 -0.71 -40.98
N GLN A 157 41.90 -1.92 -41.18
CA GLN A 157 43.31 -2.15 -41.51
C GLN A 157 43.39 -3.04 -42.75
N SER A 158 43.64 -2.35 -43.85
CA SER A 158 43.91 -2.81 -45.22
C SER A 158 45.10 -3.79 -45.31
N PRO A 159 45.16 -4.69 -46.32
CA PRO A 159 46.10 -5.80 -46.35
C PRO A 159 47.48 -5.39 -46.90
N LYS A 160 48.54 -6.09 -46.47
CA LYS A 160 49.83 -6.07 -47.17
C LYS A 160 50.28 -7.49 -47.50
N ASN A 161 50.34 -7.73 -48.80
CA ASN A 161 50.93 -8.88 -49.48
C ASN A 161 52.37 -9.15 -49.00
N ARG A 162 52.70 -10.44 -48.83
CA ARG A 162 53.86 -11.07 -49.45
C ARG A 162 53.66 -12.57 -49.57
#